data_AF-A0A3D5BQE8-F1
#
_entry.id   AF-A0A3D5BQE8-F1
#
_cell.length_a   1.000
_cell.length_b   1.000
_cell.length_c   1.000
_cell.angle_alpha   90.00
_cell.angle_beta   90.00
_cell.angle_gamma   90.00
#
_symmetry.space_group_name_H-M   'P 1'
#
loop_
_entity.id
_entity.type
_entity.pdbx_description
1 polymer ?
#
loop_
_entity_poly.entity_id
_entity_poly.type
_entity_poly.pdbx_seq_one_letter_code
_entity_poly.pdbx_strand_id
1 'polypeptide(L)' 'MPASKEKKLEMLRSMLLARKFEEELTELCKIKNKIPGMMILCTGQEAVGAGVCAALEAEDVIITNHRSHSHLLAKGADP' A
#
# COMPACT_ATOMS: atom_id res chain seq x y z
N MET A 1 -3.39 -1.22 24.49
CA MET A 1 -2.00 -1.68 24.70
C MET A 1 -1.18 -1.32 23.47
N PRO A 2 0.11 -0.98 23.60
CA PRO A 2 0.97 -0.76 22.44
C PRO A 2 1.08 -2.03 21.60
N ALA A 3 1.12 -1.89 20.27
CA ALA A 3 1.28 -3.03 19.35
C ALA A 3 2.56 -3.84 19.66
N SER A 4 2.51 -5.16 19.46
CA SER A 4 3.66 -6.04 19.63
C SER A 4 4.80 -5.66 18.67
N LYS A 5 6.02 -6.12 18.97
CA LYS A 5 7.18 -5.86 18.11
C LYS A 5 6.96 -6.45 16.72
N GLU A 6 6.38 -7.64 16.66
CA GLU A 6 6.04 -8.36 15.43
C GLU A 6 5.06 -7.55 14.58
N LYS A 7 3.97 -7.07 15.19
CA LYS A 7 2.96 -6.26 14.51
C LYS A 7 3.56 -4.95 13.98
N LYS A 8 4.47 -4.31 14.73
CA LYS A 8 5.18 -3.11 14.27
C LYS A 8 6.08 -3.41 13.07
N LEU A 9 6.76 -4.54 13.06
CA LEU A 9 7.60 -4.96 11.93
C LEU A 9 6.76 -5.29 10.69
N GLU A 10 5.59 -5.91 10.86
CA GLU A 10 4.64 -6.17 9.77
C GLU A 10 4.12 -4.87 9.16
N MET A 11 3.67 -3.92 9.98
CA MET A 11 3.24 -2.60 9.51
C MET A 11 4.37 -1.85 8.80
N LEU A 12 5.60 -1.91 9.33
CA LEU A 12 6.77 -1.31 8.67
C LEU A 12 7.06 -1.95 7.31
N ARG A 13 7.00 -3.28 7.20
CA ARG A 13 7.18 -3.99 5.93
C ARG A 13 6.10 -3.60 4.92
N SER A 14 4.84 -3.53 5.36
CA SER A 14 3.72 -3.10 4.50
C SER A 14 3.91 -1.67 3.99
N MET A 15 4.36 -0.73 4.84
CA MET A 15 4.66 0.63 4.42
C MET A 15 5.81 0.70 3.42
N LEU A 16 6.89 -0.03 3.67
CA LEU A 16 8.05 -0.07 2.76
C LEU A 16 7.70 -0.70 1.41
N LEU A 17 6.87 -1.75 1.41
CA LEU A 17 6.37 -2.38 0.20
C LEU A 17 5.56 -1.39 -0.64
N ALA A 18 4.58 -0.71 -0.02
CA ALA A 18 3.76 0.29 -0.72
C ALA A 18 4.62 1.41 -1.30
N ARG A 19 5.61 1.91 -0.54
CA ARG A 19 6.56 2.92 -1.03
C ARG A 19 7.33 2.41 -2.25
N LYS A 20 7.92 1.21 -2.16
CA LYS A 20 8.76 0.66 -3.23
C LYS A 20 7.95 0.34 -4.49
N PHE A 21 6.74 -0.19 -4.32
CA PHE A 21 5.81 -0.42 -5.41
C PHE A 21 5.52 0.87 -6.19
N GLU A 22 5.21 1.97 -5.49
CA GLU A 22 4.90 3.24 -6.15
C GLU A 22 6.12 3.95 -6.73
N GLU A 23 7.29 3.81 -6.13
CA GLU A 23 8.55 4.28 -6.71
C GLU A 23 8.83 3.57 -8.04
N GLU A 24 8.74 2.24 -8.08
CA GLU A 24 8.95 1.47 -9.31
C GLU A 24 7.91 1.82 -10.37
N LEU A 25 6.66 1.92 -9.96
CA LEU A 25 5.57 2.23 -10.86
C LEU A 25 5.71 3.66 -11.43
N THR A 26 6.30 4.60 -10.69
CA THR A 26 6.67 5.93 -11.19
C THR A 26 7.74 5.85 -12.27
N GLU A 27 8.75 4.99 -12.12
CA GLU A 27 9.77 4.76 -13.15
C GLU A 27 9.17 4.12 -14.41
N LEU A 28 8.29 3.14 -14.25
CA LEU A 28 7.59 2.51 -15.38
C LEU A 28 6.71 3.49 -16.15
N CYS A 29 6.07 4.45 -15.46
CA CYS A 29 5.28 5.51 -16.11
C CYS A 29 6.13 6.43 -17.00
N LYS A 30 7.45 6.55 -16.77
CA LYS A 30 8.35 7.33 -17.63
C LYS A 30 8.64 6.63 -18.95
N ILE A 31 8.48 5.30 -19.01
CA ILE A 31 8.70 4.53 -20.23
C ILE A 31 7.48 4.72 -21.14
N LYS A 32 7.73 5.28 -22.33
CA LYS A 32 6.69 5.56 -23.32
C LYS A 32 5.80 4.33 -23.56
N ASN A 33 4.49 4.51 -23.38
CA ASN A 33 3.44 3.51 -23.57
C ASN A 33 3.54 2.25 -22.68
N LYS A 34 4.38 2.22 -21.64
CA LYS A 34 4.49 1.07 -20.74
C LYS A 34 3.32 0.99 -19.76
N ILE A 35 2.95 2.11 -19.15
CA ILE A 35 1.77 2.24 -18.29
C ILE A 35 0.94 3.41 -18.84
N PRO A 36 -0.16 3.14 -19.57
CA PRO A 36 -1.01 4.19 -20.10
C PRO A 36 -1.92 4.77 -19.00
N GLY A 37 -2.23 6.06 -19.10
CA GLY A 37 -3.22 6.72 -18.25
C GLY A 37 -2.63 7.45 -17.04
N MET A 38 -3.51 7.88 -16.14
CA MET A 38 -3.12 8.57 -14.92
C MET A 38 -2.76 7.58 -13.83
N MET A 39 -1.63 7.85 -13.17
CA MET A 39 -1.24 7.12 -11.99
C MET A 39 -1.49 7.95 -10.73
N ILE A 40 -2.19 7.34 -9.76
CA ILE A 40 -2.61 8.01 -8.54
C ILE A 40 -1.89 7.34 -7.36
N LEU A 41 -0.79 7.96 -6.96
CA LEU A 41 0.10 7.45 -5.93
C LEU A 41 -0.40 7.80 -4.53
N CYS A 42 -0.14 6.96 -3.55
CA CYS A 42 -0.37 7.18 -2.12
C CYS A 42 0.93 7.45 -1.33
N THR A 43 2.05 7.74 -2.02
CA THR A 43 3.34 8.12 -1.42
C THR A 43 3.15 9.16 -0.31
N GLY A 44 3.64 8.86 0.89
CA GLY A 44 3.48 9.67 2.10
C GLY A 44 2.24 9.33 2.93
N GLN A 45 1.35 8.45 2.45
CA GLN A 45 0.15 7.98 3.14
C GLN A 45 0.19 6.47 3.42
N GLU A 46 1.37 5.85 3.42
CA GLU A 46 1.53 4.40 3.56
C GLU A 46 1.03 3.91 4.92
N ALA A 47 1.21 4.71 5.97
CA ALA A 47 0.74 4.41 7.31
C ALA A 47 -0.79 4.27 7.40
N VAL A 48 -1.55 4.89 6.49
CA VAL A 48 -3.02 4.79 6.45
C VAL A 48 -3.41 3.36 6.05
N GLY A 49 -2.92 2.87 4.92
CA GLY A 49 -3.20 1.51 4.44
C GLY A 49 -2.69 0.44 5.40
N ALA A 50 -1.42 0.57 5.83
CA ALA A 50 -0.80 -0.39 6.74
C ALA A 50 -1.48 -0.42 8.12
N GLY A 51 -1.81 0.75 8.68
CA GLY A 51 -2.42 0.87 10.00
C GLY A 51 -3.88 0.39 10.02
N VAL A 52 -4.69 0.79 9.04
CA VAL A 52 -6.09 0.35 8.94
C VAL A 52 -6.14 -1.16 8.74
N CYS A 53 -5.44 -1.71 7.75
CA CYS A 53 -5.49 -3.15 7.47
C CYS A 53 -4.89 -3.99 8.60
N ALA A 54 -3.92 -3.46 9.36
CA ALA A 54 -3.39 -4.12 10.55
C ALA A 54 -4.42 -4.29 11.68
N ALA A 55 -5.46 -3.46 11.71
CA ALA A 55 -6.53 -3.50 12.71
C ALA A 55 -7.78 -4.27 12.27
N LEU A 56 -7.80 -4.76 11.02
CA LEU A 56 -8.89 -5.54 10.47
C LEU A 56 -8.64 -7.04 10.64
N GLU A 57 -9.72 -7.81 10.68
CA GLU A 57 -9.69 -9.26 10.53
C GLU A 57 -9.57 -9.65 9.04
N ALA A 58 -9.27 -10.91 8.77
CA ALA A 58 -9.06 -11.39 7.42
C ALA A 58 -10.32 -11.22 6.54
N GLU A 59 -11.50 -11.49 7.12
CA GLU A 59 -12.80 -11.49 6.47
C GLU A 59 -13.37 -10.08 6.25
N ASP A 60 -12.81 -9.06 6.93
CA ASP A 60 -13.29 -7.68 6.81
C ASP A 60 -13.08 -7.12 5.40
N VAL A 61 -14.12 -6.50 4.87
CA VAL A 61 -14.10 -5.89 3.53
C VAL A 61 -13.69 -4.42 3.62
N ILE A 62 -12.83 -3.99 2.71
CA ILE A 62 -12.45 -2.58 2.55
C ILE A 62 -13.06 -1.98 1.28
N ILE A 63 -13.46 -0.72 1.37
CA ILE A 63 -13.76 0.14 0.21
C ILE A 63 -12.81 1.31 0.29
N THR A 64 -12.19 1.66 -0.83
CA THR A 64 -11.24 2.78 -0.91
C THR A 64 -11.51 3.60 -2.18
N ASN A 65 -10.83 4.73 -2.32
CA ASN A 65 -10.97 5.63 -3.46
C ASN A 65 -9.86 5.38 -4.50
N HIS A 66 -9.65 6.34 -5.40
CA HIS A 66 -8.66 6.25 -6.47
C HIS A 66 -7.19 6.19 -6.00
N ARG A 67 -6.90 6.48 -4.71
CA ARG A 67 -5.59 6.40 -4.08
C ARG A 67 -5.46 5.12 -3.25
N SER A 68 -5.59 3.98 -3.92
CA SER A 68 -5.88 2.69 -3.29
C SER A 68 -4.68 1.78 -3.05
N HIS A 69 -3.52 2.02 -3.65
CA HIS A 69 -2.44 1.03 -3.70
C HIS A 69 -2.00 0.53 -2.32
N SER A 70 -1.74 1.43 -1.35
CA SER A 70 -1.35 1.02 0.01
C SER A 70 -2.41 0.17 0.71
N HIS A 71 -3.70 0.43 0.46
CA HIS A 71 -4.79 -0.35 1.04
C HIS A 71 -4.86 -1.75 0.42
N LEU A 72 -4.72 -1.85 -0.90
CA LEU A 72 -4.76 -3.14 -1.61
C LEU A 72 -3.58 -4.02 -1.24
N LEU A 73 -2.37 -3.46 -1.25
CA LEU A 73 -1.14 -4.16 -0.85
C LEU A 73 -1.19 -4.59 0.62
N ALA A 74 -1.65 -3.72 1.52
CA ALA A 74 -1.79 -4.06 2.94
C ALA A 74 -2.88 -5.11 3.21
N LYS A 75 -3.90 -5.23 2.34
CA LYS A 75 -4.92 -6.29 2.39
C LYS A 75 -4.47 -7.61 1.70
N GLY A 76 -3.23 -7.66 1.22
CA GLY A 76 -2.60 -8.89 0.71
C GLY A 76 -2.67 -9.08 -0.81
N ALA A 77 -2.91 -8.01 -1.58
CA ALA A 77 -2.73 -8.06 -3.03
C ALA A 77 -1.26 -8.34 -3.41
N ASP A 78 -1.06 -9.11 -4.47
CA ASP A 78 0.27 -9.40 -5.02
C ASP A 78 0.86 -8.14 -5.71
N PRO A 79 2.07 -7.69 -5.36
CA PRO A 79 2.71 -6.49 -5.93
C PRO A 79 3.18 -6.63 -7.38
#